data_AF-A0A960YPZ2-F1
#
_entry.id   AF-A0A960YPZ2-F1
#
_cell.length_a   1.000
_cell.length_b   1.000
_cell.length_c   1.000
_cell.angle_alpha   90.00
_cell.angle_beta   90.00
_cell.angle_gamma   90.00
#
_symmetry.space_group_name_H-M   'P 1'
#
loop_
_entity.id
_entity.type
_entity.pdbx_description
1 polymer ?
#
loop_
_entity_poly.entity_id
_entity_poly.type
_entity_poly.pdbx_seq_one_letter_code
_entity_poly.pdbx_strand_id
1 'polypeptide(L)'
;IVQLLVPHLSGASSNLIYSTAILVLSNLLIVAGTILFGWDVWQIMFLFWFESVSIGIVHFLRFITSAVSPAPDIKNPIRMVSLVFLALFFMVHFNGFNAGHLVFLVVLPALLIRGQQPNFEDTLLEWTGFSKEAYASSGALEVAEPFQLTILAMIFLGHFNSYLVHDVWKKEYRGIEDSKLMMLPYPRIFVMHITIIAGAFLYTSFMALVSQKWAGLLFLSVFVILKMYFDLKTHVKQHKERQERMQNLSLDSEGLPA
;
A
#
# COMPACT_ATOMS: atom_id res chain seq x y z
N ILE A 1 -1.46 -21.08 9.45
CA ILE A 1 -2.06 -20.06 8.55
C ILE A 1 -3.43 -20.51 8.07
N VAL A 2 -3.57 -21.65 7.39
CA VAL A 2 -4.88 -22.19 6.95
C VAL A 2 -5.86 -22.39 8.13
N GLN A 3 -5.40 -22.92 9.27
CA GLN A 3 -6.24 -23.07 10.48
C GLN A 3 -6.68 -21.75 11.15
N LEU A 4 -6.01 -20.63 10.88
CA LEU A 4 -6.42 -19.28 11.33
C LEU A 4 -7.45 -18.64 10.38
N LEU A 5 -7.45 -19.05 9.11
CA LEU A 5 -8.34 -18.55 8.05
C LEU A 5 -9.68 -19.28 8.00
N VAL A 6 -9.67 -20.60 8.22
CA VAL A 6 -10.85 -21.48 8.09
C VAL A 6 -12.05 -21.06 8.97
N PRO A 7 -11.87 -20.65 10.25
CA PRO A 7 -13.01 -20.25 11.09
C PRO A 7 -13.71 -18.98 10.62
N HIS A 8 -13.01 -18.08 9.91
CA HIS A 8 -13.56 -16.80 9.45
C HIS A 8 -14.09 -16.84 8.01
N LEU A 9 -13.76 -17.88 7.25
CA LEU A 9 -14.24 -18.07 5.86
C LEU A 9 -15.39 -19.08 5.74
N SER A 10 -15.73 -19.77 6.84
CA SER A 10 -16.94 -20.59 6.96
C SER A 10 -18.19 -19.74 6.69
N GLY A 11 -18.80 -19.89 5.50
CA GLY A 11 -19.96 -19.11 5.07
C GLY A 11 -19.64 -17.81 4.32
N ALA A 12 -18.38 -17.59 3.91
CA ALA A 12 -17.96 -16.41 3.18
C ALA A 12 -18.51 -16.35 1.75
N SER A 13 -18.82 -15.14 1.27
CA SER A 13 -19.18 -14.92 -0.13
C SER A 13 -18.02 -15.25 -1.08
N SER A 14 -18.34 -15.69 -2.31
CA SER A 14 -17.32 -16.03 -3.32
C SER A 14 -16.33 -14.88 -3.57
N ASN A 15 -16.81 -13.62 -3.53
CA ASN A 15 -15.97 -12.43 -3.70
C ASN A 15 -14.94 -12.26 -2.58
N LEU A 16 -15.31 -12.55 -1.32
CA LEU A 16 -14.40 -12.51 -0.19
C LEU A 16 -13.31 -13.58 -0.31
N ILE A 17 -13.66 -14.78 -0.80
CA ILE A 17 -12.71 -15.87 -1.03
C ILE A 17 -11.71 -15.47 -2.13
N TYR A 18 -12.20 -14.99 -3.28
CA TYR A 18 -11.35 -14.55 -4.39
C TYR A 18 -10.39 -13.42 -3.98
N SER A 19 -10.89 -12.36 -3.33
CA SER A 19 -10.04 -11.24 -2.95
C SER A 19 -9.06 -11.60 -1.82
N THR A 20 -9.43 -12.51 -0.92
CA THR A 20 -8.52 -13.07 0.09
C THR A 20 -7.44 -13.94 -0.56
N ALA A 21 -7.77 -14.76 -1.56
CA ALA A 21 -6.81 -15.58 -2.28
C ALA A 21 -5.79 -14.71 -3.03
N ILE A 22 -6.23 -13.64 -3.70
CA ILE A 22 -5.35 -12.67 -4.34
C ILE A 22 -4.41 -12.04 -3.30
N LEU A 23 -4.93 -11.59 -2.16
CA LEU A 23 -4.13 -11.00 -1.08
C LEU A 23 -3.04 -11.97 -0.57
N VAL A 24 -3.39 -13.24 -0.35
CA VAL A 24 -2.43 -14.27 0.07
C VAL A 24 -1.39 -14.52 -1.04
N LEU A 25 -1.82 -14.68 -2.29
CA LEU A 25 -0.92 -14.88 -3.42
C LEU A 25 0.06 -13.72 -3.62
N SER A 26 -0.40 -12.47 -3.46
CA SER A 26 0.47 -11.28 -3.52
C SER A 26 1.53 -11.30 -2.42
N ASN A 27 1.17 -11.70 -1.20
CA ASN A 27 2.16 -11.83 -0.11
C ASN A 27 3.14 -13.00 -0.34
N LEU A 28 2.67 -14.12 -0.89
CA LEU A 28 3.53 -15.25 -1.25
C LEU A 28 4.50 -14.91 -2.38
N LEU A 29 4.08 -14.06 -3.33
CA LEU A 29 4.95 -13.58 -4.40
C LEU A 29 6.14 -12.78 -3.85
N ILE A 30 5.94 -11.99 -2.79
CA ILE A 30 7.04 -11.27 -2.12
C ILE A 30 8.03 -12.26 -1.48
N VAL A 31 7.54 -13.31 -0.83
CA VAL A 31 8.38 -14.36 -0.25
C VAL A 31 9.16 -15.11 -1.34
N ALA A 32 8.48 -15.47 -2.44
CA ALA A 32 9.12 -16.09 -3.59
C ALA A 32 10.17 -15.16 -4.22
N GLY A 33 9.88 -13.85 -4.28
CA GLY A 33 10.80 -12.78 -4.64
C GLY A 33 12.15 -12.91 -3.91
N THR A 34 12.10 -12.99 -2.59
CA THR A 34 13.30 -13.11 -1.78
C THR A 34 14.02 -14.45 -1.91
N ILE A 35 13.30 -15.56 -1.97
CA ILE A 35 13.92 -16.88 -2.02
C ILE A 35 14.55 -17.14 -3.40
N LEU A 36 13.85 -16.77 -4.47
CA LEU A 36 14.26 -17.09 -5.84
C LEU A 36 15.21 -16.04 -6.44
N PHE A 37 15.01 -14.76 -6.11
CA PHE A 37 15.76 -13.65 -6.70
C PHE A 37 16.68 -12.96 -5.68
N GLY A 38 16.75 -13.47 -4.46
CA GLY A 38 17.67 -12.96 -3.44
C GLY A 38 17.38 -11.54 -2.97
N TRP A 39 16.13 -11.08 -3.09
CA TRP A 39 15.76 -9.71 -2.69
C TRP A 39 16.20 -9.42 -1.27
N ASP A 40 16.89 -8.31 -1.10
CA ASP A 40 17.29 -7.86 0.21
C ASP A 40 16.09 -7.26 0.97
N VAL A 41 16.27 -7.16 2.28
CA VAL A 41 15.27 -6.63 3.21
C VAL A 41 14.83 -5.20 2.84
N TRP A 42 15.76 -4.38 2.36
CA TRP A 42 15.53 -2.98 2.04
C TRP A 42 14.72 -2.81 0.76
N GLN A 43 15.00 -3.61 -0.28
CA GLN A 43 14.18 -3.67 -1.50
C GLN A 43 12.71 -3.98 -1.15
N ILE A 44 12.48 -4.89 -0.20
CA ILE A 44 11.13 -5.27 0.22
C ILE A 44 10.47 -4.13 0.97
N MET A 45 11.18 -3.48 1.90
CA MET A 45 10.69 -2.29 2.59
C MET A 45 10.38 -1.14 1.60
N PHE A 46 11.18 -0.98 0.55
CA PHE A 46 10.93 -0.04 -0.53
C PHE A 46 9.65 -0.38 -1.31
N LEU A 47 9.41 -1.64 -1.68
CA LEU A 47 8.18 -2.06 -2.36
C LEU A 47 6.93 -1.67 -1.54
N PHE A 48 6.99 -1.87 -0.24
CA PHE A 48 5.93 -1.52 0.69
C PHE A 48 5.74 -0.01 0.87
N TRP A 49 6.82 0.74 0.85
CA TRP A 49 6.77 2.20 0.79
C TRP A 49 6.19 2.69 -0.54
N PHE A 50 6.58 2.10 -1.67
CA PHE A 50 6.07 2.46 -2.99
C PHE A 50 4.57 2.15 -3.12
N GLU A 51 4.10 1.05 -2.53
CA GLU A 51 2.67 0.76 -2.39
C GLU A 51 1.94 1.88 -1.65
N SER A 52 2.55 2.42 -0.59
CA SER A 52 1.99 3.54 0.20
C SER A 52 1.88 4.83 -0.63
N VAL A 53 2.88 5.13 -1.45
CA VAL A 53 2.85 6.25 -2.42
C VAL A 53 1.75 6.03 -3.46
N SER A 54 1.65 4.82 -4.02
CA SER A 54 0.63 4.44 -5.01
C SER A 54 -0.79 4.64 -4.45
N ILE A 55 -1.02 4.21 -3.21
CA ILE A 55 -2.28 4.44 -2.48
C ILE A 55 -2.53 5.94 -2.33
N GLY A 56 -1.52 6.73 -1.94
CA GLY A 56 -1.63 8.18 -1.81
C GLY A 56 -2.07 8.86 -3.11
N ILE A 57 -1.44 8.53 -4.23
CA ILE A 57 -1.78 9.07 -5.56
C ILE A 57 -3.22 8.71 -5.93
N VAL A 58 -3.59 7.43 -5.81
CA VAL A 58 -4.94 6.97 -6.13
C VAL A 58 -6.00 7.62 -5.24
N HIS A 59 -5.68 7.80 -3.96
CA HIS A 59 -6.60 8.42 -3.02
C HIS A 59 -6.77 9.93 -3.26
N PHE A 60 -5.71 10.60 -3.72
CA PHE A 60 -5.81 11.96 -4.24
C PHE A 60 -6.76 12.05 -5.45
N LEU A 61 -6.69 11.11 -6.40
CA LEU A 61 -7.64 11.07 -7.53
C LEU A 61 -9.08 10.86 -7.06
N ARG A 62 -9.30 10.04 -6.03
CA ARG A 62 -10.62 9.86 -5.39
C ARG A 62 -11.16 11.17 -4.80
N PHE A 63 -10.31 11.95 -4.13
CA PHE A 63 -10.67 13.30 -3.66
C PHE A 63 -11.12 14.20 -4.80
N ILE A 64 -10.32 14.30 -5.86
CA ILE A 64 -10.65 15.11 -7.04
C ILE A 64 -11.98 14.64 -7.65
N THR A 65 -12.19 13.33 -7.77
CA THR A 65 -13.44 12.75 -8.31
C THR A 65 -14.66 13.11 -7.45
N SER A 66 -14.52 13.06 -6.12
CA SER A 66 -15.57 13.46 -5.16
C SER A 66 -15.91 14.94 -5.25
N ALA A 67 -14.91 15.77 -5.53
CA ALA A 67 -15.09 17.21 -5.73
C ALA A 67 -15.77 17.52 -7.08
N VAL A 68 -15.33 16.91 -8.19
CA VAL A 68 -15.79 17.30 -9.54
C VAL A 68 -17.06 16.57 -9.99
N SER A 69 -17.37 15.41 -9.42
CA SER A 69 -18.53 14.60 -9.79
C SER A 69 -19.39 14.19 -8.57
N PRO A 70 -19.85 15.14 -7.74
CA PRO A 70 -20.69 14.83 -6.59
C PRO A 70 -22.03 14.20 -7.00
N ALA A 71 -22.68 13.51 -6.06
CA ALA A 71 -24.08 13.13 -6.24
C ALA A 71 -24.97 14.40 -6.27
N PRO A 72 -26.10 14.42 -6.99
CA PRO A 72 -26.93 15.61 -7.15
C PRO A 72 -27.40 16.24 -5.83
N ASP A 73 -27.67 15.41 -4.84
CA ASP A 73 -28.13 15.73 -3.48
C ASP A 73 -27.06 16.41 -2.61
N ILE A 74 -25.78 16.15 -2.86
CA ILE A 74 -24.64 16.75 -2.12
C ILE A 74 -23.86 17.77 -2.96
N LYS A 75 -24.40 18.19 -4.10
CA LYS A 75 -23.75 19.15 -4.99
C LYS A 75 -23.80 20.55 -4.37
N ASN A 76 -22.67 20.98 -3.81
CA ASN A 76 -22.51 22.31 -3.21
C ASN A 76 -21.14 22.90 -3.61
N PRO A 77 -21.08 24.12 -4.20
CA PRO A 77 -19.82 24.73 -4.64
C PRO A 77 -18.77 24.88 -3.52
N ILE A 78 -19.20 25.25 -2.31
CA ILE A 78 -18.31 25.39 -1.13
C ILE A 78 -17.72 24.03 -0.77
N ARG A 79 -18.56 22.99 -0.74
CA ARG A 79 -18.10 21.60 -0.51
C ARG A 79 -17.06 21.19 -1.57
N MET A 80 -17.35 21.43 -2.85
CA MET A 80 -16.44 21.07 -3.93
C MET A 80 -15.08 21.76 -3.80
N VAL A 81 -15.05 23.07 -3.54
CA VAL A 81 -13.81 23.83 -3.29
C VAL A 81 -13.08 23.30 -2.06
N SER A 82 -13.81 23.01 -0.97
CA SER A 82 -13.21 22.45 0.25
C SER A 82 -12.55 21.09 0.00
N LEU A 83 -13.15 20.24 -0.84
CA LEU A 83 -12.58 18.95 -1.21
C LEU A 83 -11.35 19.08 -2.11
N VAL A 84 -11.31 20.05 -3.02
CA VAL A 84 -10.09 20.34 -3.79
C VAL A 84 -8.96 20.80 -2.86
N PHE A 85 -9.25 21.70 -1.92
CA PHE A 85 -8.27 22.12 -0.92
C PHE A 85 -7.80 20.92 -0.08
N LEU A 86 -8.73 20.09 0.41
CA LEU A 86 -8.40 18.90 1.19
C LEU A 86 -7.62 17.87 0.36
N ALA A 87 -7.87 17.75 -0.95
CA ALA A 87 -7.09 16.93 -1.87
C ALA A 87 -5.63 17.40 -1.93
N LEU A 88 -5.40 18.70 -2.10
CA LEU A 88 -4.05 19.28 -2.15
C LEU A 88 -3.34 19.15 -0.81
N PHE A 89 -4.04 19.45 0.29
CA PHE A 89 -3.51 19.26 1.64
C PHE A 89 -3.14 17.79 1.87
N PHE A 90 -4.03 16.86 1.51
CA PHE A 90 -3.77 15.42 1.60
C PHE A 90 -2.56 15.03 0.76
N MET A 91 -2.47 15.49 -0.49
CA MET A 91 -1.36 15.19 -1.38
C MET A 91 -0.02 15.61 -0.75
N VAL A 92 0.06 16.84 -0.22
CA VAL A 92 1.29 17.36 0.40
C VAL A 92 1.57 16.69 1.74
N HIS A 93 0.58 16.57 2.62
CA HIS A 93 0.78 16.05 3.97
C HIS A 93 1.05 14.54 3.97
N PHE A 94 0.21 13.76 3.28
CA PHE A 94 0.34 12.31 3.21
C PHE A 94 1.58 11.88 2.42
N ASN A 95 1.82 12.46 1.24
CA ASN A 95 3.02 12.12 0.47
C ASN A 95 4.28 12.79 1.01
N GLY A 96 4.17 13.93 1.70
CA GLY A 96 5.29 14.53 2.44
C GLY A 96 5.76 13.63 3.58
N PHE A 97 4.83 12.98 4.29
CA PHE A 97 5.18 11.93 5.26
C PHE A 97 5.87 10.73 4.59
N ASN A 98 5.33 10.24 3.45
CA ASN A 98 6.01 9.19 2.69
C ASN A 98 7.41 9.61 2.22
N ALA A 99 7.60 10.86 1.78
CA ALA A 99 8.90 11.37 1.37
C ALA A 99 9.91 11.40 2.54
N GLY A 100 9.47 11.85 3.72
CA GLY A 100 10.29 11.77 4.94
C GLY A 100 10.66 10.34 5.32
N HIS A 101 9.72 9.41 5.16
CA HIS A 101 9.99 7.99 5.39
C HIS A 101 10.94 7.39 4.34
N LEU A 102 10.91 7.84 3.08
CA LEU A 102 11.88 7.43 2.08
C LEU A 102 13.30 7.84 2.47
N VAL A 103 13.47 9.08 2.96
CA VAL A 103 14.76 9.54 3.51
C VAL A 103 15.21 8.61 4.63
N PHE A 104 14.30 8.22 5.53
CA PHE A 104 14.61 7.24 6.57
C PHE A 104 15.03 5.89 5.99
N LEU A 105 14.35 5.37 4.97
CA LEU A 105 14.72 4.10 4.33
C LEU A 105 16.10 4.14 3.66
N VAL A 106 16.52 5.28 3.10
CA VAL A 106 17.85 5.45 2.49
C VAL A 106 18.94 5.64 3.55
N VAL A 107 18.65 6.39 4.62
CA VAL A 107 19.64 6.77 5.63
C VAL A 107 19.82 5.70 6.71
N LEU A 108 18.75 4.98 7.07
CA LEU A 108 18.78 3.98 8.15
C LEU A 108 19.80 2.84 7.93
N PRO A 109 19.94 2.25 6.72
CA PRO A 109 20.98 1.26 6.46
C PRO A 109 22.38 1.81 6.76
N ALA A 110 22.68 3.03 6.34
CA ALA A 110 23.96 3.68 6.60
C ALA A 110 24.19 4.00 8.09
N LEU A 111 23.14 4.34 8.83
CA LEU A 111 23.23 4.56 10.28
C LEU A 111 23.46 3.27 11.06
N LEU A 112 22.88 2.15 10.62
CA LEU A 112 22.93 0.89 11.35
C LEU A 112 24.02 -0.08 10.88
N ILE A 113 24.53 0.08 9.65
CA ILE A 113 25.57 -0.77 9.06
C ILE A 113 26.84 0.06 8.86
N ARG A 114 27.88 -0.27 9.63
CA ARG A 114 29.15 0.46 9.61
C ARG A 114 29.82 0.39 8.23
N GLY A 115 30.10 1.55 7.63
CA GLY A 115 30.86 1.67 6.39
C GLY A 115 30.01 1.87 5.12
N GLN A 116 28.68 1.90 5.22
CA GLN A 116 27.83 2.33 4.11
C GLN A 116 27.73 3.86 4.05
N GLN A 117 27.90 4.42 2.86
CA GLN A 117 27.61 5.83 2.57
C GLN A 117 26.27 5.88 1.84
N PRO A 118 25.25 6.55 2.39
CA PRO A 118 23.95 6.61 1.75
C PRO A 118 24.02 7.56 0.56
N ASN A 119 23.91 7.02 -0.66
CA ASN A 119 23.63 7.83 -1.84
C ASN A 119 22.16 7.64 -2.23
N PHE A 120 21.39 8.71 -2.13
CA PHE A 120 19.97 8.71 -2.41
C PHE A 120 19.66 8.33 -3.87
N GLU A 121 20.41 8.86 -4.83
CA GLU A 121 20.20 8.61 -6.25
C GLU A 121 20.52 7.16 -6.60
N ASP A 122 21.70 6.68 -6.20
CA ASP A 122 22.12 5.30 -6.46
C ASP A 122 21.16 4.30 -5.83
N THR A 123 20.68 4.58 -4.61
CA THR A 123 19.74 3.70 -3.91
C THR A 123 18.39 3.66 -4.64
N LEU A 124 17.88 4.81 -5.08
CA LEU A 124 16.63 4.86 -5.84
C LEU A 124 16.73 4.15 -7.18
N LEU A 125 17.80 4.36 -7.94
CA LEU A 125 18.00 3.71 -9.24
C LEU A 125 18.07 2.19 -9.07
N GLU A 126 18.78 1.71 -8.04
CA GLU A 126 18.86 0.28 -7.71
C GLU A 126 17.51 -0.35 -7.34
N TRP A 127 16.70 0.35 -6.54
CA TRP A 127 15.41 -0.17 -6.11
C TRP A 127 14.31 -0.02 -7.16
N THR A 128 14.46 0.92 -8.08
CA THR A 128 13.52 1.12 -9.20
C THR A 128 13.85 0.26 -10.41
N GLY A 129 15.09 -0.23 -10.52
CA GLY A 129 15.58 -1.05 -11.64
C GLY A 129 16.10 -0.24 -12.82
N PHE A 130 16.42 1.03 -12.62
CA PHE A 130 17.08 1.87 -13.61
C PHE A 130 18.61 1.77 -13.51
N SER A 131 19.31 1.90 -14.64
CA SER A 131 20.78 1.85 -14.68
C SER A 131 21.39 3.08 -14.02
N LYS A 132 22.27 2.84 -13.04
CA LYS A 132 23.10 3.87 -12.42
C LYS A 132 24.09 4.44 -13.42
N GLU A 133 24.68 3.57 -14.24
CA GLU A 133 25.70 3.91 -15.22
C GLU A 133 25.12 4.81 -16.30
N ALA A 134 23.97 4.45 -16.88
CA ALA A 134 23.31 5.26 -17.90
C ALA A 134 22.85 6.61 -17.36
N TYR A 135 22.30 6.64 -16.15
CA TYR A 135 21.92 7.88 -15.48
C TYR A 135 23.14 8.77 -15.20
N ALA A 136 24.23 8.21 -14.67
CA ALA A 136 25.46 8.94 -14.41
C ALA A 136 26.17 9.45 -15.68
N SER A 137 26.14 8.67 -16.77
CA SER A 137 26.83 9.02 -18.02
C SER A 137 26.05 9.99 -18.91
N SER A 138 24.72 9.94 -18.87
CA SER A 138 23.87 10.64 -19.85
C SER A 138 22.60 11.27 -19.28
N GLY A 139 22.27 11.01 -18.01
CA GLY A 139 20.98 11.37 -17.42
C GLY A 139 19.82 10.51 -17.93
N ALA A 140 20.07 9.48 -18.73
CA ALA A 140 19.04 8.62 -19.29
C ALA A 140 18.51 7.62 -18.25
N LEU A 141 17.18 7.42 -18.24
CA LEU A 141 16.52 6.40 -17.45
C LEU A 141 16.44 5.09 -18.25
N GLU A 142 17.58 4.43 -18.41
CA GLU A 142 17.64 3.11 -19.04
C GLU A 142 17.25 2.01 -18.06
N VAL A 143 16.46 1.05 -18.53
CA VAL A 143 15.99 -0.07 -17.71
C VAL A 143 17.09 -1.10 -17.59
N ALA A 144 17.63 -1.27 -16.38
CA ALA A 144 18.58 -2.33 -16.05
C ALA A 144 17.86 -3.62 -15.63
N GLU A 145 16.80 -3.48 -14.83
CA GLU A 145 16.06 -4.60 -14.23
C GLU A 145 14.56 -4.53 -14.59
N PRO A 146 14.15 -5.00 -15.79
CA PRO A 146 12.77 -4.91 -16.26
C PRO A 146 11.74 -5.52 -15.31
N PHE A 147 12.13 -6.55 -14.57
CA PHE A 147 11.26 -7.24 -13.62
C PHE A 147 10.89 -6.34 -12.43
N GLN A 148 11.83 -5.56 -11.90
CA GLN A 148 11.55 -4.63 -10.80
C GLN A 148 10.56 -3.55 -11.23
N LEU A 149 10.78 -2.93 -12.40
CA LEU A 149 9.82 -1.97 -12.97
C LEU A 149 8.44 -2.59 -13.18
N THR A 150 8.39 -3.84 -13.64
CA THR A 150 7.13 -4.56 -13.86
C THR A 150 6.36 -4.74 -12.55
N ILE A 151 7.04 -5.06 -11.44
CA ILE A 151 6.41 -5.18 -10.12
C ILE A 151 5.88 -3.82 -9.63
N LEU A 152 6.68 -2.76 -9.75
CA LEU A 152 6.25 -1.41 -9.37
C LEU A 152 5.03 -0.97 -10.19
N ALA A 153 5.07 -1.22 -11.50
CA ALA A 153 3.93 -0.96 -12.39
C ALA A 153 2.69 -1.77 -11.98
N MET A 154 2.84 -3.07 -11.68
CA MET A 154 1.75 -3.93 -11.24
C MET A 154 1.11 -3.45 -9.93
N ILE A 155 1.91 -3.01 -8.95
CA ILE A 155 1.41 -2.45 -7.69
C ILE A 155 0.59 -1.19 -7.96
N PHE A 156 1.14 -0.24 -8.73
CA PHE A 156 0.46 1.00 -9.04
C PHE A 156 -0.82 0.75 -9.84
N LEU A 157 -0.74 -0.04 -10.91
CA LEU A 157 -1.88 -0.38 -11.77
C LEU A 157 -2.96 -1.16 -11.02
N GLY A 158 -2.59 -2.01 -10.05
CA GLY A 158 -3.55 -2.70 -9.19
C GLY A 158 -4.41 -1.71 -8.38
N HIS A 159 -3.76 -0.74 -7.73
CA HIS A 159 -4.47 0.31 -7.01
C HIS A 159 -5.26 1.23 -7.93
N PHE A 160 -4.69 1.60 -9.08
CA PHE A 160 -5.34 2.46 -10.05
C PHE A 160 -6.59 1.79 -10.65
N ASN A 161 -6.51 0.49 -10.99
CA ASN A 161 -7.64 -0.30 -11.45
C ASN A 161 -8.75 -0.38 -10.40
N SER A 162 -8.40 -0.55 -9.12
CA SER A 162 -9.38 -0.50 -8.03
C SER A 162 -10.14 0.84 -8.03
N TYR A 163 -9.46 1.95 -8.26
CA TYR A 163 -10.10 3.26 -8.36
C TYR A 163 -10.99 3.38 -9.60
N LEU A 164 -10.53 2.91 -10.77
CA LEU A 164 -11.35 2.92 -11.98
C LEU A 164 -12.66 2.12 -11.78
N VAL A 165 -12.58 0.93 -11.21
CA VAL A 165 -13.76 0.07 -11.03
C VAL A 165 -14.67 0.58 -9.91
N HIS A 166 -14.13 0.92 -8.75
CA HIS A 166 -14.96 1.24 -7.59
C HIS A 166 -15.38 2.71 -7.55
N ASP A 167 -14.49 3.63 -7.87
CA ASP A 167 -14.77 5.05 -7.79
C ASP A 167 -15.27 5.60 -9.13
N VAL A 168 -14.61 5.31 -10.24
CA VAL A 168 -15.01 5.89 -11.53
C VAL A 168 -16.27 5.21 -12.08
N TRP A 169 -16.30 3.87 -12.11
CA TRP A 169 -17.42 3.11 -12.65
C TRP A 169 -18.59 2.98 -11.66
N LYS A 170 -18.34 2.41 -10.47
CA LYS A 170 -19.40 2.16 -9.47
C LYS A 170 -19.78 3.38 -8.63
N LYS A 171 -19.02 4.48 -8.71
CA LYS A 171 -19.26 5.72 -7.95
C LYS A 171 -19.29 5.52 -6.42
N GLU A 172 -18.56 4.52 -5.90
CA GLU A 172 -18.54 4.19 -4.46
C GLU A 172 -18.06 5.38 -3.60
N TYR A 173 -17.24 6.29 -4.16
CA TYR A 173 -16.80 7.51 -3.47
C TYR A 173 -17.95 8.41 -3.01
N ARG A 174 -19.15 8.34 -3.62
CA ARG A 174 -20.31 9.15 -3.24
C ARG A 174 -20.90 8.75 -1.89
N GLY A 175 -20.69 7.51 -1.46
CA GLY A 175 -21.13 7.01 -0.15
C GLY A 175 -20.12 7.23 0.97
N ILE A 176 -19.01 7.92 0.71
CA ILE A 176 -17.95 8.17 1.69
C ILE A 176 -18.14 9.58 2.24
N GLU A 177 -18.31 9.69 3.56
CA GLU A 177 -18.32 10.98 4.24
C GLU A 177 -17.02 11.75 4.00
N ASP A 178 -17.13 13.06 3.78
CA ASP A 178 -15.98 13.94 3.46
C ASP A 178 -14.90 13.89 4.55
N SER A 179 -15.29 13.80 5.83
CA SER A 179 -14.38 13.66 6.98
C SER A 179 -13.62 12.33 6.98
N LYS A 180 -14.28 11.24 6.54
CA LYS A 180 -13.67 9.91 6.44
C LYS A 180 -12.72 9.82 5.25
N LEU A 181 -12.97 10.60 4.20
CA LEU A 181 -12.16 10.59 2.98
C LEU A 181 -10.68 10.83 3.28
N MET A 182 -10.34 11.73 4.21
CA MET A 182 -8.94 11.99 4.59
C MET A 182 -8.28 10.79 5.30
N MET A 183 -9.02 10.12 6.19
CA MET A 183 -8.47 9.09 7.08
C MET A 183 -8.45 7.68 6.47
N LEU A 184 -9.14 7.46 5.35
CA LEU A 184 -9.23 6.14 4.72
C LEU A 184 -7.89 5.39 4.52
N PRO A 185 -6.80 6.01 4.06
CA PRO A 185 -5.54 5.29 3.87
C PRO A 185 -4.73 5.10 5.16
N TYR A 186 -4.97 5.90 6.20
CA TYR A 186 -4.10 5.98 7.38
C TYR A 186 -3.92 4.65 8.14
N PRO A 187 -4.98 3.86 8.42
CA PRO A 187 -4.81 2.61 9.17
C PRO A 187 -3.81 1.65 8.53
N ARG A 188 -3.85 1.54 7.20
CA ARG A 188 -2.92 0.68 6.45
C ARG A 188 -1.49 1.21 6.56
N ILE A 189 -1.33 2.51 6.36
CA ILE A 189 -0.02 3.18 6.31
C ILE A 189 0.64 3.16 7.68
N PHE A 190 -0.12 3.38 8.74
CA PHE A 190 0.36 3.30 10.11
C PHE A 190 0.92 1.91 10.45
N VAL A 191 0.17 0.85 10.10
CA VAL A 191 0.65 -0.54 10.27
C VAL A 191 1.91 -0.78 9.45
N MET A 192 1.95 -0.31 8.20
CA MET A 192 3.13 -0.44 7.33
C MET A 192 4.37 0.20 7.95
N HIS A 193 4.29 1.45 8.37
CA HIS A 193 5.43 2.19 8.92
C HIS A 193 5.94 1.56 10.22
N ILE A 194 5.03 1.14 11.12
CA ILE A 194 5.44 0.41 12.33
C ILE A 194 6.14 -0.89 11.97
N THR A 195 5.60 -1.65 11.02
CA THR A 195 6.18 -2.94 10.63
C THR A 195 7.57 -2.76 10.02
N ILE A 196 7.76 -1.73 9.17
CA ILE A 196 9.03 -1.38 8.55
C ILE A 196 10.05 -0.95 9.61
N ILE A 197 9.69 -0.02 10.48
CA ILE A 197 10.60 0.49 11.53
C ILE A 197 10.98 -0.63 12.50
N ALA A 198 9.98 -1.31 13.09
CA ALA A 198 10.21 -2.40 14.04
C ALA A 198 11.01 -3.54 13.40
N GLY A 199 10.68 -3.86 12.15
CA GLY A 199 11.44 -4.81 11.38
C GLY A 199 12.90 -4.40 11.22
N ALA A 200 13.20 -3.16 10.83
CA ALA A 200 14.57 -2.72 10.61
C ALA A 200 15.42 -2.89 11.88
N PHE A 201 14.88 -2.52 13.04
CA PHE A 201 15.53 -2.75 14.33
C PHE A 201 15.71 -4.24 14.66
N LEU A 202 14.72 -5.09 14.34
CA LEU A 202 14.84 -6.54 14.53
C LEU A 202 15.92 -7.15 13.63
N TYR A 203 15.97 -6.75 12.36
CA TYR A 203 16.98 -7.21 11.40
C TYR A 203 18.39 -6.89 11.90
N THR A 204 18.65 -5.65 12.30
CA THR A 204 19.98 -5.23 12.75
C THR A 204 20.38 -5.84 14.08
N SER A 205 19.42 -6.07 14.98
CA SER A 205 19.67 -6.82 16.21
C SER A 205 20.05 -8.29 15.94
N PHE A 206 19.38 -8.94 14.98
CA PHE A 206 19.68 -10.32 14.60
C PHE A 206 20.99 -10.47 13.81
N MET A 207 21.36 -9.47 13.02
CA MET A 207 22.66 -9.42 12.33
C MET A 207 23.84 -9.54 13.29
N ALA A 208 23.69 -9.13 14.55
CA ALA A 208 24.72 -9.30 15.58
C ALA A 208 24.84 -10.74 16.09
N LEU A 209 23.85 -11.60 15.83
CA LEU A 209 23.74 -12.96 16.38
C LEU A 209 23.88 -14.06 15.32
N VAL A 210 23.53 -13.78 14.07
CA VAL A 210 23.56 -14.74 12.95
C VAL A 210 24.15 -14.10 11.69
N SER A 211 24.61 -14.91 10.73
CA SER A 211 25.11 -14.40 9.45
C SER A 211 24.03 -13.61 8.70
N GLN A 212 24.44 -12.68 7.82
CA GLN A 212 23.53 -11.77 7.12
C GLN A 212 22.39 -12.48 6.37
N LYS A 213 22.70 -13.60 5.72
CA LYS A 213 21.71 -14.40 4.98
C LYS A 213 20.57 -14.88 5.88
N TRP A 214 20.89 -15.40 7.07
CA TRP A 214 19.90 -15.93 8.00
C TRP A 214 19.12 -14.81 8.71
N ALA A 215 19.76 -13.68 9.02
CA ALA A 215 19.08 -12.50 9.55
C ALA A 215 18.02 -11.97 8.58
N GLY A 216 18.34 -11.88 7.29
CA GLY A 216 17.40 -11.41 6.25
C GLY A 216 16.20 -12.32 6.09
N LEU A 217 16.41 -13.64 6.05
CA LEU A 217 15.33 -14.62 5.95
C LEU A 217 14.41 -14.62 7.18
N LEU A 218 14.97 -14.50 8.38
CA LEU A 218 14.17 -14.43 9.62
C LEU A 218 13.36 -13.14 9.69
N PHE A 219 13.97 -12.00 9.41
CA PHE A 219 13.28 -10.72 9.31
C PHE A 219 12.12 -10.83 8.33
N LEU A 220 12.38 -11.36 7.13
CA LEU A 220 11.36 -11.41 6.08
C LEU A 220 10.19 -12.28 6.50
N SER A 221 10.49 -13.44 7.07
CA SER A 221 9.48 -14.39 7.52
C SER A 221 8.55 -13.73 8.55
N VAL A 222 9.12 -13.07 9.56
CA VAL A 222 8.35 -12.35 10.58
C VAL A 222 7.56 -11.19 9.96
N PHE A 223 8.22 -10.39 9.11
CA PHE A 223 7.64 -9.22 8.48
C PHE A 223 6.42 -9.61 7.62
N VAL A 224 6.58 -10.57 6.70
CA VAL A 224 5.50 -11.01 5.81
C VAL A 224 4.36 -11.64 6.59
N ILE A 225 4.65 -12.43 7.63
CA ILE A 225 3.61 -13.03 8.48
C ILE A 225 2.79 -11.95 9.19
N LEU A 226 3.46 -10.96 9.82
CA LEU A 226 2.79 -9.87 10.50
C LEU A 226 1.96 -9.04 9.52
N LYS A 227 2.56 -8.66 8.39
CA LYS A 227 1.92 -7.90 7.33
C LYS A 227 0.67 -8.61 6.79
N MET A 228 0.80 -9.87 6.41
CA MET A 228 -0.31 -10.69 5.92
C MET A 228 -1.41 -10.83 6.97
N TYR A 229 -1.07 -10.99 8.25
CA TYR A 229 -2.06 -11.05 9.34
C TYR A 229 -2.88 -9.76 9.45
N PHE A 230 -2.22 -8.60 9.47
CA PHE A 230 -2.93 -7.32 9.57
C PHE A 230 -3.75 -7.01 8.31
N ASP A 231 -3.23 -7.34 7.13
CA ASP A 231 -3.95 -7.17 5.87
C ASP A 231 -5.22 -8.02 5.84
N LEU A 232 -5.12 -9.29 6.22
CA LEU A 232 -6.27 -10.19 6.30
C LEU A 232 -7.31 -9.69 7.29
N LYS A 233 -6.89 -9.31 8.50
CA LYS A 233 -7.78 -8.78 9.53
C LYS A 233 -8.54 -7.55 9.04
N THR A 234 -7.83 -6.63 8.39
CA THR A 234 -8.41 -5.38 7.88
C THR A 234 -9.34 -5.65 6.70
N HIS A 235 -8.96 -6.55 5.79
CA HIS A 235 -9.74 -6.95 4.63
C HIS A 235 -11.06 -7.62 5.02
N VAL A 236 -11.04 -8.57 5.97
CA VAL A 236 -12.26 -9.23 6.48
C VAL A 236 -13.17 -8.22 7.17
N LYS A 237 -12.62 -7.31 7.98
CA LYS A 237 -13.38 -6.24 8.64
C LYS A 237 -14.07 -5.33 7.62
N GLN A 238 -13.34 -4.89 6.59
CA GLN A 238 -13.90 -4.03 5.53
C GLN A 238 -15.00 -4.70 4.72
N HIS A 239 -14.87 -6.00 4.42
CA HIS A 239 -15.92 -6.77 3.74
C HIS A 239 -17.19 -6.88 4.59
N LYS A 240 -17.05 -7.16 5.88
CA LYS A 240 -18.18 -7.23 6.80
C LYS A 240 -18.93 -5.90 6.88
N GLU A 241 -18.21 -4.79 7.09
CA GLU A 241 -18.79 -3.45 7.13
C GLU A 241 -19.43 -3.04 5.79
N ARG A 242 -18.92 -3.53 4.67
CA ARG A 242 -19.50 -3.30 3.34
C ARG A 242 -20.80 -4.08 3.16
N GLN A 243 -20.85 -5.34 3.59
CA GLN A 243 -22.07 -6.16 3.55
C GLN A 243 -23.16 -5.59 4.44
N GLU A 244 -22.83 -5.20 5.68
CA GLU A 244 -23.76 -4.55 6.61
C GLU A 244 -24.33 -3.25 6.02
N ARG A 245 -23.49 -2.40 5.42
CA ARG A 245 -23.96 -1.18 4.73
C ARG A 245 -24.91 -1.47 3.57
N MET A 246 -24.60 -2.47 2.75
CA MET A 246 -25.45 -2.83 1.60
C MET A 246 -26.79 -3.42 2.05
N GLN A 247 -26.79 -4.23 3.12
CA GLN A 247 -28.01 -4.79 3.69
C GLN A 247 -28.92 -3.69 4.26
N ASN A 248 -28.35 -2.72 5.00
CA ASN A 248 -29.12 -1.60 5.54
C ASN A 248 -29.73 -0.74 4.42
N LEU A 249 -28.96 -0.46 3.36
CA LEU A 249 -29.48 0.27 2.19
C LEU A 249 -30.63 -0.47 1.47
N SER A 250 -30.60 -1.81 1.40
CA SER A 250 -31.70 -2.59 0.82
C SER A 250 -32.97 -2.54 1.69
N LEU A 251 -32.81 -2.61 3.02
CA LEU A 251 -33.94 -2.56 3.95
C LEU A 251 -34.62 -1.18 3.95
N ASP A 252 -33.85 -0.10 3.86
CA ASP A 252 -34.39 1.26 3.75
C ASP A 252 -35.14 1.48 2.42
N SER A 253 -34.71 0.82 1.33
CA SER A 253 -35.40 0.90 0.03
C SER A 253 -36.72 0.12 -0.03
N GLU A 254 -36.89 -0.91 0.79
CA GLU A 254 -38.15 -1.68 0.90
C GLU A 254 -39.17 -1.03 1.85
N GLY A 255 -38.73 -0.08 2.69
CA GLY A 255 -39.57 0.63 3.67
C GLY A 255 -40.26 1.91 3.16
N LEU A 256 -40.04 2.30 1.91
CA LEU A 256 -40.70 3.47 1.30
C LEU A 256 -42.06 3.06 0.72
N PRO A 257 -43.20 3.60 1.21
CA PRO A 257 -44.49 3.38 0.55
C PRO A 257 -44.47 4.00 -0.86
N ALA A 258 -45.03 3.25 -1.81
CA ALA A 258 -45.14 3.59 -3.24
C ALA A 258 -45.95 4.88 -3.51
#